data_AF-A0A0N4WZ44-F1
#
_entry.id   AF-A0A0N4WZ44-F1
#
_cell.length_a   1.000
_cell.length_b   1.000
_cell.length_c   1.000
_cell.angle_alpha   90.00
_cell.angle_beta   90.00
_cell.angle_gamma   90.00
#
_symmetry.space_group_name_H-M   'P 1'
#
loop_
_entity.id
_entity.type
_entity.pdbx_description
1 polymer ?
#
loop_
_entity_poly.entity_id
_entity_poly.type
_entity_poly.pdbx_seq_one_letter_code
_entity_poly.pdbx_strand_id
1 'polypeptide(L)'
;MVKLGDRVSVGGYGAVVKYIGEVSGHPGVWVGVEWDNPERGKHNGVVKGVRYFETSSAKGGSLVNIHNVNPGVDLLTAISNRYADAVDENVFVVSSKAVELVGMQSTSKKQSDIFELKHIVLESCSVVEPPPESCAPFKKCITLNLFNNLLSQWKDIRRILKYFPKLRELVLRCFRY
;
A
#
# COMPACT_ATOMS: atom_id res chain seq x y z
N MET A 1 0.78 -8.79 -9.93
CA MET A 1 0.43 -8.05 -11.17
C MET A 1 -0.81 -7.22 -10.91
N VAL A 2 -0.83 -5.97 -11.35
CA VAL A 2 -1.97 -5.03 -11.22
C VAL A 2 -3.12 -5.48 -12.12
N LYS A 3 -4.37 -5.35 -11.65
CA LYS A 3 -5.60 -5.70 -12.36
C LYS A 3 -6.61 -4.55 -12.33
N LEU A 4 -7.62 -4.62 -13.22
CA LEU A 4 -8.74 -3.69 -13.21
C LEU A 4 -9.50 -3.77 -11.87
N GLY A 5 -9.84 -2.62 -11.31
CA GLY A 5 -10.51 -2.51 -10.01
C GLY A 5 -9.57 -2.55 -8.80
N ASP A 6 -8.30 -2.88 -8.98
CA ASP A 6 -7.33 -2.87 -7.87
C ASP A 6 -7.17 -1.47 -7.28
N ARG A 7 -6.96 -1.43 -5.96
CA ARG A 7 -6.50 -0.24 -5.25
C ARG A 7 -4.99 -0.15 -5.39
N VAL A 8 -4.51 1.00 -5.82
CA VAL A 8 -3.08 1.25 -6.01
C VAL A 8 -2.67 2.58 -5.39
N SER A 9 -1.38 2.72 -5.10
CA SER A 9 -0.78 3.99 -4.71
C SER A 9 0.11 4.49 -5.85
N VAL A 10 0.01 5.78 -6.17
CA VAL A 10 0.86 6.40 -7.19
C VAL A 10 1.41 7.71 -6.63
N GLY A 11 2.70 7.73 -6.35
CA GLY A 11 3.36 8.85 -5.67
C GLY A 11 2.76 9.17 -4.29
N GLY A 12 2.29 8.14 -3.56
CA GLY A 12 1.70 8.29 -2.22
C GLY A 12 0.18 8.54 -2.20
N TYR A 13 -0.47 8.62 -3.35
CA TYR A 13 -1.91 8.90 -3.44
C TYR A 13 -2.69 7.67 -3.88
N GLY A 14 -3.78 7.38 -3.16
CA GLY A 14 -4.68 6.28 -3.45
C GLY A 14 -5.50 6.51 -4.72
N ALA A 15 -5.63 5.45 -5.52
CA ALA A 15 -6.43 5.43 -6.73
C ALA A 15 -7.00 4.02 -7.00
N VAL A 16 -7.96 3.94 -7.92
CA VAL A 16 -8.52 2.70 -8.45
C VAL A 16 -8.11 2.53 -9.90
N VAL A 17 -7.68 1.32 -10.27
CA VAL A 17 -7.31 0.98 -11.65
C VAL A 17 -8.57 0.87 -12.52
N LYS A 18 -8.61 1.60 -13.62
CA LYS A 18 -9.71 1.64 -14.60
C LYS A 18 -9.32 1.19 -16.00
N TYR A 19 -8.02 1.21 -16.31
CA TYR A 19 -7.49 0.79 -17.60
C TYR A 19 -6.09 0.22 -17.43
N ILE A 20 -5.73 -0.80 -18.20
CA ILE A 20 -4.37 -1.30 -18.35
C ILE A 20 -4.15 -1.58 -19.83
N GLY A 21 -3.14 -0.95 -20.44
CA GLY A 21 -2.85 -1.15 -21.85
C GLY A 21 -1.97 -0.06 -22.45
N GLU A 22 -1.83 -0.09 -23.77
CA GLU A 22 -1.06 0.89 -24.52
C GLU A 22 -1.81 2.22 -24.65
N VAL A 23 -1.06 3.32 -24.74
CA VAL A 23 -1.64 4.65 -24.93
C VAL A 23 -1.08 5.25 -26.20
N SER A 24 -1.96 5.79 -27.05
CA SER A 24 -1.58 6.38 -28.32
C SER A 24 -0.52 7.48 -28.14
N GLY A 25 0.62 7.30 -28.83
CA GLY A 25 1.77 8.21 -28.76
C GLY A 25 2.67 8.00 -27.53
N HIS A 26 2.46 6.97 -26.72
CA HIS A 26 3.28 6.65 -25.56
C HIS A 26 3.66 5.16 -25.53
N PRO A 27 4.94 4.80 -25.63
CA PRO A 27 5.36 3.39 -25.62
C PRO A 27 5.15 2.73 -24.24
N GLY A 28 5.02 1.41 -24.26
CA GLY A 28 4.90 0.57 -23.07
C GLY A 28 3.49 0.49 -22.49
N VAL A 29 3.37 -0.15 -21.33
CA VAL A 29 2.09 -0.35 -20.64
C VAL A 29 1.80 0.82 -19.71
N TRP A 30 0.59 1.35 -19.83
CA TRP A 30 0.04 2.42 -19.01
C TRP A 30 -1.15 1.92 -18.21
N VAL A 31 -1.37 2.58 -17.09
CA VAL A 31 -2.48 2.32 -16.19
C VAL A 31 -3.33 3.58 -16.12
N GLY A 32 -4.59 3.47 -16.52
CA GLY A 32 -5.58 4.49 -16.24
C GLY A 32 -6.07 4.33 -14.82
N VAL A 33 -5.95 5.39 -14.03
CA VAL A 33 -6.37 5.39 -12.62
C VAL A 33 -7.41 6.49 -12.38
N GLU A 34 -8.38 6.20 -11.53
CA GLU A 34 -9.28 7.18 -10.94
C GLU A 34 -8.83 7.48 -9.51
N TRP A 35 -8.56 8.75 -9.20
CA TRP A 35 -8.05 9.17 -7.90
C TRP A 35 -9.13 9.21 -6.83
N ASP A 36 -8.75 8.93 -5.58
CA ASP A 36 -9.61 9.18 -4.43
C ASP A 36 -9.96 10.65 -4.26
N ASN A 37 -9.00 11.53 -4.58
CA ASN A 37 -9.21 12.97 -4.65
C ASN A 37 -9.29 13.37 -6.13
N PRO A 38 -10.48 13.71 -6.66
CA PRO A 38 -10.66 14.06 -8.06
C PRO A 38 -9.78 15.22 -8.54
N GLU A 39 -9.42 16.16 -7.66
CA GLU A 39 -8.58 17.33 -8.00
C GLU A 39 -7.17 16.94 -8.47
N ARG A 40 -6.73 15.70 -8.21
CA ARG A 40 -5.43 15.20 -8.65
C ARG A 40 -5.42 14.73 -10.11
N GLY A 41 -6.58 14.41 -10.66
CA GLY A 41 -6.63 13.90 -12.01
C GLY A 41 -6.50 14.99 -13.06
N LYS A 42 -6.30 14.56 -14.30
CA LYS A 42 -6.02 15.42 -15.45
C LYS A 42 -7.15 15.38 -16.47
N HIS A 43 -7.92 14.30 -16.50
CA HIS A 43 -8.93 14.03 -17.51
C HIS A 43 -10.00 13.06 -16.98
N ASN A 44 -11.06 12.86 -17.75
CA ASN A 44 -12.11 11.89 -17.44
C ASN A 44 -11.88 10.49 -18.03
N GLY A 45 -10.69 10.27 -18.61
CA GLY A 45 -10.31 9.02 -19.29
C GLY A 45 -10.27 9.16 -20.82
N VAL A 46 -10.58 10.35 -21.35
CA VAL A 46 -10.31 10.72 -22.74
C VAL A 46 -9.00 11.50 -22.85
N VAL A 47 -8.09 11.07 -23.73
CA VAL A 47 -6.84 11.78 -24.04
C VAL A 47 -6.67 11.85 -25.55
N LYS A 48 -6.47 13.07 -26.07
CA LYS A 48 -6.35 13.36 -27.52
C LYS A 48 -7.47 12.73 -28.36
N GLY A 49 -8.71 12.80 -27.87
CA GLY A 49 -9.89 12.28 -28.56
C GLY A 49 -10.15 10.77 -28.42
N VAL A 50 -9.24 10.01 -27.81
CA VAL A 50 -9.41 8.56 -27.58
C VAL A 50 -9.89 8.30 -26.16
N ARG A 51 -10.94 7.47 -26.01
CA ARG A 51 -11.46 7.03 -24.71
C ARG A 51 -10.78 5.74 -24.26
N TYR A 52 -10.14 5.79 -23.10
CA TYR A 52 -9.50 4.63 -22.47
C TYR A 52 -10.33 4.06 -21.31
N PHE A 53 -10.95 4.94 -20.52
CA PHE A 53 -11.80 4.59 -19.39
C PHE A 53 -12.75 5.73 -19.04
N GLU A 54 -13.58 5.52 -18.02
CA GLU A 54 -14.50 6.52 -17.49
C GLU A 54 -14.23 6.77 -16.01
N THR A 55 -14.51 8.00 -15.58
CA THR A 55 -14.40 8.44 -14.19
C THR A 55 -15.68 9.15 -13.75
N SER A 56 -15.94 9.12 -12.45
CA SER A 56 -17.04 9.82 -11.77
C SER A 56 -16.95 11.35 -11.87
N SER A 57 -15.73 11.89 -12.00
CA SER A 57 -15.49 13.33 -12.14
C SER A 57 -14.87 13.68 -13.49
N ALA A 58 -15.17 14.88 -14.02
CA ALA A 58 -14.64 15.38 -15.29
C ALA A 58 -13.10 15.44 -15.34
N LYS A 59 -12.44 15.53 -14.18
CA LYS A 59 -10.98 15.53 -14.05
C LYS A 59 -10.48 14.46 -13.09
N GLY A 60 -11.27 13.44 -12.76
CA GLY A 60 -10.90 12.46 -11.73
C GLY A 60 -9.82 11.44 -12.12
N GLY A 61 -9.41 11.38 -13.39
CA GLY A 61 -8.56 10.33 -13.94
C GLY A 61 -7.20 10.79 -14.44
N SER A 62 -6.23 9.87 -14.45
CA SER A 62 -4.91 10.05 -15.07
C SER A 62 -4.45 8.76 -15.75
N LEU A 63 -3.72 8.88 -16.86
CA LEU A 63 -2.88 7.80 -17.38
C LEU A 63 -1.48 7.92 -16.77
N VAL A 64 -1.00 6.84 -16.15
CA VAL A 64 0.32 6.76 -15.53
C VAL A 64 1.08 5.54 -16.06
N ASN A 65 2.39 5.66 -16.22
CA ASN A 65 3.21 4.51 -16.61
C ASN A 65 3.14 3.44 -15.51
N ILE A 66 3.05 2.16 -15.90
CA ILE A 66 2.92 1.04 -14.95
C ILE A 66 4.05 1.00 -13.91
N HIS A 67 5.25 1.47 -14.25
CA HIS A 67 6.39 1.53 -13.33
C HIS A 67 6.20 2.51 -12.16
N ASN A 68 5.28 3.47 -12.30
CA ASN A 68 4.95 4.43 -11.25
C ASN A 68 3.79 3.96 -10.35
N VAL A 69 3.25 2.76 -10.61
CA VAL A 69 2.12 2.20 -9.86
C VAL A 69 2.65 1.28 -8.77
N ASN A 70 2.39 1.63 -7.52
CA ASN A 70 2.61 0.76 -6.38
C ASN A 70 1.35 -0.10 -6.16
N PRO A 71 1.41 -1.42 -6.42
CA PRO A 71 0.30 -2.34 -6.19
C PRO A 71 0.01 -2.60 -4.71
N GLY A 72 0.87 -2.12 -3.80
CA GLY A 72 0.79 -2.41 -2.38
C GLY A 72 1.44 -3.73 -1.99
N VAL A 73 1.34 -4.04 -0.69
CA VAL A 73 1.91 -5.24 -0.06
C VAL A 73 0.94 -5.85 0.95
N ASP A 74 1.17 -7.10 1.34
CA ASP A 74 0.45 -7.71 2.46
C ASP A 74 0.84 -7.08 3.80
N LEU A 75 0.00 -7.32 4.81
CA LEU A 75 0.18 -6.77 6.16
C LEU A 75 1.55 -7.10 6.78
N LEU A 76 2.02 -8.36 6.67
CA LEU A 76 3.27 -8.77 7.31
C LEU A 76 4.45 -8.08 6.63
N THR A 77 4.44 -8.01 5.30
CA THR A 77 5.47 -7.27 4.55
C THR A 77 5.47 -5.79 4.92
N ALA A 78 4.31 -5.15 5.09
CA ALA A 78 4.25 -3.76 5.54
C ALA A 78 4.83 -3.57 6.97
N ILE A 79 4.53 -4.47 7.90
CA ILE A 79 5.10 -4.45 9.26
C ILE A 79 6.61 -4.62 9.20
N SER A 80 7.10 -5.61 8.46
CA SER A 80 8.53 -5.83 8.28
C SER A 80 9.21 -4.60 7.70
N ASN A 81 8.70 -4.04 6.60
CA ASN A 81 9.30 -2.84 5.98
C ASN A 81 9.30 -1.62 6.92
N ARG A 82 8.30 -1.50 7.81
CA ARG A 82 8.19 -0.37 8.73
C ARG A 82 9.10 -0.49 9.95
N TYR A 83 9.29 -1.71 10.46
CA TYR A 83 9.92 -1.96 11.76
C TYR A 83 11.25 -2.72 11.68
N ALA A 84 11.60 -3.35 10.56
CA ALA A 84 12.85 -4.11 10.41
C ALA A 84 14.11 -3.24 10.24
N ASP A 85 13.93 -1.94 9.98
CA ASP A 85 15.01 -0.95 9.84
C ASP A 85 15.18 -0.07 11.10
N ALA A 86 14.33 -0.22 12.12
CA ALA A 86 14.30 0.66 13.29
C ALA A 86 15.36 0.34 14.37
N VAL A 87 16.40 -0.42 14.05
CA VAL A 87 17.53 -0.66 14.96
C VAL A 87 18.82 -0.26 14.26
N ASP A 88 19.05 1.04 14.23
CA ASP A 88 20.39 1.57 14.33
C ASP A 88 20.38 2.51 15.54
N GLU A 89 20.93 2.06 16.68
CA GLU A 89 20.99 2.83 17.92
C GLU A 89 21.85 4.11 17.80
N ASN A 90 22.30 4.50 16.60
CA ASN A 90 23.09 5.71 16.36
C ASN A 90 22.69 6.55 15.13
N VAL A 91 21.54 6.33 14.48
CA VAL A 91 21.20 7.14 13.29
C VAL A 91 20.40 8.39 13.65
N PHE A 92 21.15 9.45 13.93
CA PHE A 92 20.75 10.82 13.63
C PHE A 92 20.70 10.96 12.10
N VAL A 93 19.55 11.37 11.56
CA VAL A 93 19.32 11.46 10.11
C VAL A 93 20.29 12.45 9.47
N VAL A 94 21.30 11.96 8.74
CA VAL A 94 22.03 12.73 7.72
C VAL A 94 22.32 11.86 6.50
N SER A 95 21.61 12.20 5.41
CA SER A 95 21.91 12.07 3.98
C SER A 95 23.01 11.09 3.48
N SER A 96 22.56 10.14 2.66
CA SER A 96 23.18 9.67 1.39
C SER A 96 24.55 8.95 1.39
N LYS A 97 24.53 7.61 1.51
CA LYS A 97 25.15 6.61 0.58
C LYS A 97 25.22 5.24 1.25
N ALA A 98 24.61 4.22 0.64
CA ALA A 98 24.67 2.84 1.10
C ALA A 98 25.76 2.05 0.34
N VAL A 99 26.55 1.26 1.07
CA VAL A 99 27.37 0.16 0.54
C VAL A 99 26.80 -1.14 1.08
N GLU A 100 26.60 -2.10 0.19
CA GLU A 100 26.04 -3.43 0.44
C GLU A 100 26.94 -4.30 1.34
N LEU A 101 26.32 -4.93 2.34
CA LEU A 101 26.89 -6.09 3.03
C LEU A 101 25.79 -7.15 3.19
N VAL A 102 25.93 -8.23 2.41
CA VAL A 102 25.09 -9.43 2.40
C VAL A 102 25.46 -10.33 3.58
N GLY A 103 24.47 -10.94 4.24
CA GLY A 103 24.70 -12.28 4.85
C GLY A 103 24.07 -12.59 6.20
N MET A 104 22.76 -12.82 6.22
CA MET A 104 22.20 -14.07 6.77
C MET A 104 22.29 -14.40 8.29
N GLN A 105 22.25 -13.42 9.20
CA GLN A 105 21.96 -13.68 10.63
C GLN A 105 20.94 -12.73 11.29
N SER A 106 20.45 -11.73 10.55
CA SER A 106 19.60 -10.66 11.08
C SER A 106 18.09 -10.93 10.95
N THR A 107 17.65 -11.90 10.14
CA THR A 107 16.22 -12.12 9.85
C THR A 107 15.45 -12.74 11.02
N SER A 108 16.03 -13.71 11.75
CA SER A 108 15.29 -14.44 12.79
C SER A 108 14.99 -13.60 14.04
N LYS A 109 15.96 -12.82 14.53
CA LYS A 109 15.76 -11.88 15.66
C LYS A 109 14.79 -10.74 15.31
N LYS A 110 14.89 -10.20 14.11
CA LYS A 110 13.98 -9.16 13.60
C LYS A 110 12.55 -9.67 13.48
N GLN A 111 12.38 -10.91 13.01
CA GLN A 111 11.07 -11.55 12.91
C GLN A 111 10.44 -11.78 14.30
N SER A 112 11.22 -12.17 15.32
CA SER A 112 10.69 -12.29 16.68
C SER A 112 10.26 -10.95 17.28
N ASP A 113 10.99 -9.86 16.99
CA ASP A 113 10.73 -8.55 17.58
C ASP A 113 9.41 -7.93 17.08
N ILE A 114 9.09 -8.09 15.79
CA ILE A 114 7.84 -7.53 15.24
C ILE A 114 6.56 -8.17 15.82
N PHE A 115 6.61 -9.42 16.27
CA PHE A 115 5.45 -10.08 16.90
C PHE A 115 5.23 -9.65 18.36
N GLU A 116 6.22 -8.99 18.96
CA GLU A 116 6.20 -8.51 20.33
C GLU A 116 5.67 -7.07 20.45
N LEU A 117 5.48 -6.39 19.31
CA LEU A 117 4.97 -5.03 19.22
C LEU A 117 3.56 -4.91 19.84
N LYS A 118 3.38 -3.91 20.71
CA LYS A 118 2.08 -3.55 21.31
C LYS A 118 1.27 -2.61 20.43
N HIS A 119 1.95 -1.75 19.69
CA HIS A 119 1.37 -0.69 18.88
C HIS A 119 1.95 -0.76 17.47
N ILE A 120 1.11 -1.05 16.49
CA ILE A 120 1.51 -1.16 15.08
C ILE A 120 0.84 -0.02 14.31
N VAL A 121 1.65 0.80 13.65
CA VAL A 121 1.24 1.96 12.86
C VAL A 121 1.73 1.78 11.43
N LEU A 122 0.79 1.46 10.54
CA LEU A 122 1.01 1.24 9.12
C LEU A 122 0.29 2.30 8.29
N GLU A 123 0.20 3.53 8.80
CA GLU A 123 -0.43 4.62 8.06
C GLU A 123 0.27 4.85 6.72
N SER A 124 -0.51 4.86 5.64
CA SER A 124 0.00 5.06 4.28
C SER A 124 1.05 4.04 3.81
N CYS A 125 1.10 2.84 4.42
CA CYS A 125 2.04 1.77 4.05
C CYS A 125 1.59 0.92 2.84
N SER A 126 0.52 1.31 2.15
CA SER A 126 -0.01 0.61 0.97
C SER A 126 -0.37 -0.86 1.23
N VAL A 127 -0.90 -1.16 2.42
CA VAL A 127 -1.43 -2.49 2.75
C VAL A 127 -2.66 -2.79 1.88
N VAL A 128 -2.62 -3.87 1.10
CA VAL A 128 -3.73 -4.31 0.24
C VAL A 128 -4.43 -5.57 0.72
N GLU A 129 -3.74 -6.40 1.50
CA GLU A 129 -4.26 -7.72 1.86
C GLU A 129 -3.81 -8.19 3.25
N PRO A 130 -4.50 -9.20 3.83
CA PRO A 130 -4.10 -9.83 5.08
C PRO A 130 -2.72 -10.48 5.00
N PRO A 131 -2.07 -10.77 6.14
CA PRO A 131 -0.78 -11.45 6.10
C PRO A 131 -0.95 -12.90 5.58
N PRO A 132 0.15 -13.53 5.12
CA PRO A 132 0.14 -14.93 4.69
C PRO A 132 -0.44 -15.86 5.75
N GLU A 133 -1.06 -16.97 5.34
CA GLU A 133 -1.68 -17.93 6.27
C GLU A 133 -0.71 -18.56 7.28
N SER A 134 0.57 -18.61 6.92
CA SER A 134 1.66 -19.07 7.79
C SER A 134 2.11 -18.03 8.83
N CYS A 135 1.58 -16.81 8.80
CA CYS A 135 1.97 -15.74 9.70
C CYS A 135 1.60 -16.06 11.15
N ALA A 136 2.55 -15.84 12.08
CA ALA A 136 2.28 -16.00 13.49
C ALA A 136 1.33 -14.89 14.00
N PRO A 137 0.49 -15.18 15.02
CA PRO A 137 -0.37 -14.15 15.60
C PRO A 137 0.43 -13.12 16.40
N PHE A 138 0.05 -11.84 16.28
CA PHE A 138 0.56 -10.70 17.04
C PHE A 138 -0.09 -10.66 18.43
N LYS A 139 0.32 -11.58 19.30
CA LYS A 139 -0.31 -11.81 20.62
C LYS A 139 -0.18 -10.64 21.61
N LYS A 140 0.76 -9.73 21.38
CA LYS A 140 1.00 -8.55 22.25
C LYS A 140 0.38 -7.27 21.72
N CYS A 141 -0.02 -7.23 20.46
CA CYS A 141 -0.56 -6.04 19.83
C CYS A 141 -1.96 -5.70 20.38
N ILE A 142 -2.12 -4.46 20.82
CA ILE A 142 -3.36 -3.89 21.36
C ILE A 142 -3.89 -2.75 20.50
N THR A 143 -3.06 -2.09 19.70
CA THR A 143 -3.50 -1.06 18.73
C THR A 143 -2.92 -1.31 17.36
N LEU A 144 -3.77 -1.22 16.33
CA LEU A 144 -3.40 -1.38 14.92
C LEU A 144 -3.95 -0.19 14.12
N ASN A 145 -3.05 0.61 13.55
CA ASN A 145 -3.43 1.69 12.66
C ASN A 145 -3.16 1.29 11.20
N LEU A 146 -4.25 1.18 10.43
CA LEU A 146 -4.28 0.91 8.99
C LEU A 146 -4.86 2.10 8.21
N PHE A 147 -4.83 3.31 8.77
CA PHE A 147 -5.32 4.52 8.11
C PHE A 147 -4.61 4.74 6.77
N ASN A 148 -5.38 5.25 5.79
CA ASN A 148 -4.88 5.58 4.45
C ASN A 148 -4.16 4.42 3.71
N ASN A 149 -4.61 3.18 3.90
CA ASN A 149 -4.14 2.01 3.13
C ASN A 149 -5.07 1.68 1.95
N LEU A 150 -4.74 0.59 1.26
CA LEU A 150 -5.37 0.19 0.00
C LEU A 150 -6.35 -1.00 0.17
N LEU A 151 -6.68 -1.37 1.42
CA LEU A 151 -7.70 -2.37 1.73
C LEU A 151 -9.08 -1.90 1.24
N SER A 152 -9.70 -2.67 0.35
CA SER A 152 -10.99 -2.34 -0.27
C SER A 152 -12.18 -3.17 0.23
N GLN A 153 -11.94 -4.21 1.03
CA GLN A 153 -12.98 -5.17 1.43
C GLN A 153 -12.99 -5.41 2.95
N TRP A 154 -14.17 -5.36 3.56
CA TRP A 154 -14.37 -5.67 4.97
C TRP A 154 -13.97 -7.12 5.33
N LYS A 155 -14.09 -8.05 4.38
CA LYS A 155 -13.65 -9.44 4.58
C LYS A 155 -12.15 -9.53 4.91
N ASP A 156 -11.34 -8.64 4.35
CA ASP A 156 -9.89 -8.63 4.55
C ASP A 156 -9.53 -8.04 5.91
N ILE A 157 -10.28 -7.02 6.36
CA ILE A 157 -10.21 -6.55 7.76
C ILE A 157 -10.48 -7.70 8.73
N ARG A 158 -11.56 -8.46 8.50
CA ARG A 158 -11.88 -9.61 9.36
C ARG A 158 -10.78 -10.68 9.34
N ARG A 159 -10.15 -10.92 8.18
CA ARG A 159 -9.03 -11.86 8.04
C ARG A 159 -7.79 -11.35 8.78
N ILE A 160 -7.49 -10.06 8.72
CA ILE A 160 -6.41 -9.41 9.48
C ILE A 160 -6.65 -9.60 10.98
N LEU A 161 -7.85 -9.30 11.47
CA LEU A 161 -8.17 -9.35 12.91
C LEU A 161 -7.97 -10.74 13.55
N LYS A 162 -8.02 -11.82 12.78
CA LYS A 162 -7.70 -13.18 13.28
C LYS A 162 -6.28 -13.30 13.84
N TYR A 163 -5.35 -12.47 13.36
CA TYR A 163 -3.96 -12.48 13.81
C TYR A 163 -3.71 -11.60 15.05
N PHE A 164 -4.69 -10.83 15.50
CA PHE A 164 -4.55 -9.85 16.59
C PHE A 164 -5.52 -10.16 17.75
N PRO A 165 -5.29 -11.24 18.52
CA PRO A 165 -6.26 -11.73 19.51
C PRO A 165 -6.48 -10.80 20.71
N LYS A 166 -5.61 -9.80 20.93
CA LYS A 166 -5.72 -8.83 22.03
C LYS A 166 -6.00 -7.41 21.56
N LEU A 167 -6.37 -7.23 20.28
CA LEU A 167 -6.61 -5.90 19.72
C LEU A 167 -7.75 -5.20 20.47
N ARG A 168 -7.51 -3.96 20.88
CA ARG A 168 -8.48 -3.08 21.53
C ARG A 168 -8.85 -1.90 20.66
N GLU A 169 -7.93 -1.47 19.81
CA GLU A 169 -8.11 -0.31 18.93
C GLU A 169 -7.67 -0.65 17.51
N LEU A 170 -8.55 -0.36 16.56
CA LEU A 170 -8.29 -0.46 15.13
C LEU A 170 -8.60 0.89 14.49
N VAL A 171 -7.58 1.52 13.89
CA VAL A 171 -7.76 2.76 13.13
C VAL A 171 -7.84 2.40 11.65
N LEU A 172 -8.96 2.75 11.02
CA LEU A 172 -9.21 2.59 9.59
C LEU A 172 -9.55 3.95 8.98
N ARG A 173 -9.46 4.03 7.65
CA ARG A 173 -10.06 5.15 6.93
C ARG A 173 -11.59 5.08 7.07
N CYS A 174 -12.23 6.21 7.37
CA CYS A 174 -13.67 6.32 7.26
C CYS A 174 -14.05 6.35 5.77
N PHE A 175 -14.77 5.34 5.29
CA PHE A 175 -15.38 5.38 3.95
C PHE A 175 -16.54 6.38 4.01
N ARG A 176 -16.38 7.53 3.35
CA ARG A 176 -17.54 8.37 3.02
C ARG A 176 -18.15 7.79 1.75
N TYR A 177 -19.30 7.13 1.90
CA TYR A 177 -20.16 6.72 0.80
C TYR A 177 -20.82 7.95 0.17
#